data_AF-Q32H17-F1
#
_entry.id   AF-Q32H17-F1
#
_cell.length_a   1.000
_cell.length_b   1.000
_cell.length_c   1.000
_cell.angle_alpha   90.00
_cell.angle_beta   90.00
_cell.angle_gamma   90.00
#
_symmetry.space_group_name_H-M   'P 1'
#
loop_
_entity.id
_entity.type
_entity.pdbx_description
1 polymer ?
#
loop_
_entity_poly.entity_id
_entity_poly.type
_entity_poly.pdbx_seq_one_letter_code
_entity_poly.pdbx_strand_id
1 'polypeptide(L)'
;MAFRVLTMAVDLCRLTTRTMNVNAGHERTSKARIIHQIQLIRGITLPRCDIAVASRSTLVADMRQAMSKLNNQARLRVYTTHLVSTSFVSPAIQRAAGREVIELPNYIFALNVLYQMGIYAHVDFIRGQNCQQDNSTWERFEQNVSWSLGALNDDERERLYRWYQQQDARALAPASRDWALIWWDSVPQEALR
;
A
#
# COMPACT_ATOMS: atom_id res chain seq x y z
N MET A 1 6.05 -28.04 -11.64
CA MET A 1 4.85 -27.31 -12.13
C MET A 1 5.13 -25.81 -11.97
N ALA A 2 4.95 -24.98 -12.99
CA ALA A 2 5.23 -23.54 -12.90
C ALA A 2 3.98 -22.78 -12.43
N PHE A 3 4.03 -22.16 -11.26
CA PHE A 3 2.93 -21.36 -10.71
C PHE A 3 2.77 -20.05 -11.48
N ARG A 4 1.53 -19.72 -11.84
CA ARG A 4 1.16 -18.48 -12.54
C ARG A 4 0.79 -17.41 -11.51
N VAL A 5 1.71 -16.50 -11.24
CA VAL A 5 1.45 -15.34 -10.35
C VAL A 5 1.05 -14.15 -11.19
N LEU A 6 -0.12 -13.59 -10.88
CA LEU A 6 -0.56 -12.33 -11.44
C LEU A 6 -0.27 -11.23 -10.42
N THR A 7 0.67 -10.38 -10.77
CA THR A 7 1.05 -9.24 -9.93
C THR A 7 0.36 -7.97 -10.39
N MET A 8 -0.72 -7.60 -9.72
CA MET A 8 -1.36 -6.31 -9.90
C MET A 8 -0.72 -5.25 -8.99
N ALA A 9 0.57 -4.95 -9.21
CA ALA A 9 1.29 -4.00 -8.38
C ALA A 9 1.60 -2.71 -9.14
N VAL A 10 1.23 -1.58 -8.54
CA VAL A 10 1.78 -0.26 -8.93
C VAL A 10 3.25 -0.18 -8.49
N ASP A 11 3.61 -0.84 -7.39
CA ASP A 11 5.00 -0.96 -6.93
C ASP A 11 5.13 -2.18 -6.00
N LEU A 12 5.66 -3.31 -6.51
CA LEU A 12 5.99 -4.47 -5.68
C LEU A 12 7.28 -4.13 -4.91
N CYS A 13 7.16 -3.79 -3.64
CA CYS A 13 8.36 -3.70 -2.80
C CYS A 13 8.99 -5.10 -2.66
N ARG A 14 10.32 -5.21 -2.70
CA ARG A 14 11.05 -6.48 -2.45
C ARG A 14 10.60 -7.19 -1.17
N LEU A 15 10.13 -6.42 -0.18
CA LEU A 15 9.60 -6.93 1.09
C LEU A 15 8.32 -7.74 0.91
N THR A 16 7.37 -7.28 0.08
CA THR A 16 6.12 -8.00 -0.21
C THR A 16 6.43 -9.36 -0.82
N THR A 17 7.35 -9.41 -1.78
CA THR A 17 7.82 -10.66 -2.40
C THR A 17 8.49 -11.58 -1.38
N ARG A 18 9.26 -11.03 -0.42
CA ARG A 18 9.91 -11.83 0.63
C ARG A 18 8.89 -12.47 1.56
N THR A 19 7.91 -11.72 2.06
CA THR A 19 6.89 -12.26 2.97
C THR A 19 6.00 -13.28 2.25
N MET A 20 5.65 -13.04 0.98
CA MET A 20 4.94 -14.04 0.17
C MET A 20 5.71 -15.36 0.03
N ASN A 21 7.03 -15.32 -0.17
CA ASN A 21 7.86 -16.52 -0.26
C ASN A 21 7.85 -17.34 1.03
N VAL A 22 7.78 -16.68 2.18
CA VAL A 22 7.72 -17.36 3.49
C VAL A 22 6.34 -17.99 3.70
N ASN A 23 5.27 -17.23 3.48
CA ASN A 23 3.90 -17.68 3.77
C ASN A 23 3.38 -18.72 2.78
N ALA A 24 3.94 -18.79 1.57
CA ALA A 24 3.50 -19.77 0.61
C ALA A 24 3.90 -21.20 1.02
N GLY A 25 4.98 -21.43 1.79
CA GLY A 25 5.53 -22.79 2.01
C GLY A 25 5.91 -23.55 0.72
N HIS A 26 5.58 -22.98 -0.44
CA HIS A 26 5.77 -23.50 -1.77
C HIS A 26 7.13 -23.07 -2.25
N GLU A 27 7.87 -24.04 -2.79
CA GLU A 27 9.11 -23.87 -3.53
C GLU A 27 9.16 -22.51 -4.20
N ARG A 28 10.00 -21.62 -3.63
CA ARG A 28 10.57 -20.43 -4.26
C ARG A 28 9.69 -19.89 -5.39
N THR A 29 8.91 -18.84 -5.09
CA THR A 29 8.27 -18.00 -6.14
C THR A 29 9.29 -17.43 -7.13
N SER A 30 10.59 -17.74 -7.03
CA SER A 30 11.58 -17.64 -8.11
C SER A 30 11.13 -18.18 -9.47
N LYS A 31 10.16 -19.11 -9.54
CA LYS A 31 9.53 -19.57 -10.81
C LYS A 31 8.23 -18.84 -11.16
N ALA A 32 7.78 -17.90 -10.33
CA ALA A 32 6.63 -17.05 -10.60
C ALA A 32 6.97 -16.11 -11.75
N ARG A 33 6.49 -16.45 -12.94
CA ARG A 33 6.52 -15.54 -14.06
C ARG A 33 5.47 -14.46 -13.78
N ILE A 34 5.88 -13.21 -13.62
CA ILE A 34 4.95 -12.06 -13.54
C ILE A 34 4.21 -12.01 -14.88
N ILE A 35 2.93 -12.38 -14.88
CA ILE A 35 2.16 -12.50 -16.14
C ILE A 35 1.68 -11.13 -16.63
N HIS A 36 1.49 -10.17 -15.72
CA HIS A 36 0.91 -8.89 -16.07
C HIS A 36 1.11 -7.87 -14.94
N GLN A 37 1.51 -6.65 -15.30
CA GLN A 37 1.54 -5.47 -14.43
C GLN A 37 0.46 -4.52 -14.96
N ILE A 38 -0.71 -4.47 -14.32
CA ILE A 38 -1.81 -3.58 -14.73
C ILE A 38 -1.80 -2.30 -13.90
N GLN A 39 -1.81 -1.17 -14.60
CA GLN A 39 -2.27 0.12 -14.10
C GLN A 39 -3.81 0.09 -14.00
N LEU A 40 -4.32 0.26 -12.78
CA LEU A 40 -5.75 0.43 -12.44
C LEU A 40 -6.64 -0.79 -12.72
N ILE A 41 -7.28 -1.31 -11.65
CA ILE A 41 -8.25 -2.42 -11.67
C ILE A 41 -9.46 -2.16 -12.60
N ARG A 42 -9.63 -0.93 -13.10
CA ARG A 42 -10.81 -0.52 -13.85
C ARG A 42 -10.79 -1.05 -15.29
N GLY A 43 -11.84 -1.80 -15.66
CA GLY A 43 -12.16 -2.12 -17.05
C GLY A 43 -11.45 -3.31 -17.70
N ILE A 44 -10.33 -3.82 -17.16
CA ILE A 44 -9.63 -4.97 -17.79
C ILE A 44 -10.06 -6.30 -17.16
N THR A 45 -10.53 -7.23 -18.00
CA THR A 45 -10.74 -8.64 -17.64
C THR A 45 -9.40 -9.33 -17.56
N LEU A 46 -9.03 -9.75 -16.35
CA LEU A 46 -7.80 -10.48 -16.11
C LEU A 46 -8.03 -11.99 -16.28
N PRO A 47 -7.02 -12.76 -16.75
CA PRO A 47 -7.09 -14.21 -16.72
C PRO A 47 -6.93 -14.73 -15.29
N ARG A 48 -7.58 -15.86 -14.97
CA ARG A 48 -7.40 -16.53 -13.69
C ARG A 48 -5.95 -16.95 -13.47
N CYS A 49 -5.44 -16.66 -12.29
CA CYS A 49 -4.08 -16.92 -11.83
C CYS A 49 -4.10 -17.76 -10.56
N ASP A 50 -2.95 -18.27 -10.14
CA ASP A 50 -2.88 -19.08 -8.92
C ASP A 50 -2.84 -18.17 -7.69
N ILE A 51 -2.05 -17.11 -7.76
CA ILE A 51 -1.91 -16.11 -6.70
C ILE A 51 -2.10 -14.72 -7.31
N ALA A 52 -2.96 -13.91 -6.69
CA ALA A 52 -3.13 -12.50 -7.00
C ALA A 52 -2.41 -11.64 -5.97
N VAL A 53 -1.68 -10.63 -6.42
CA VAL A 53 -0.98 -9.67 -5.54
C VAL A 53 -1.38 -8.25 -5.89
N ALA A 54 -1.93 -7.51 -4.92
CA ALA A 54 -2.30 -6.11 -5.03
C ALA A 54 -1.43 -5.25 -4.11
N SER A 55 -0.30 -4.75 -4.61
CA SER A 55 0.60 -3.92 -3.81
C SER A 55 0.33 -2.43 -4.07
N ARG A 56 -0.10 -1.71 -3.01
CA ARG A 56 -0.40 -0.27 -3.02
C ARG A 56 -1.46 0.17 -4.04
N SER A 57 -2.28 -0.75 -4.53
CA SER A 57 -3.21 -0.52 -5.64
C SER A 57 -4.68 -0.45 -5.24
N THR A 58 -4.97 -0.51 -3.93
CA THR A 58 -6.33 -0.65 -3.39
C THR A 58 -6.93 0.64 -2.84
N LEU A 59 -6.30 1.80 -3.04
CA LEU A 59 -6.95 3.11 -2.83
C LEU A 59 -7.96 3.38 -3.95
N VAL A 60 -9.04 2.59 -3.97
CA VAL A 60 -10.11 2.63 -4.96
C VAL A 60 -11.41 3.10 -4.30
N ALA A 61 -12.28 3.73 -5.10
CA ALA A 61 -13.59 4.18 -4.63
C ALA A 61 -14.48 3.04 -4.13
N ASP A 62 -14.42 1.86 -4.77
CA ASP A 62 -15.16 0.67 -4.35
C ASP A 62 -14.19 -0.46 -3.96
N MET A 63 -13.86 -0.49 -2.67
CA MET A 63 -12.98 -1.50 -2.09
C MET A 63 -13.57 -2.90 -2.19
N ARG A 64 -14.89 -3.05 -1.99
CA ARG A 64 -15.56 -4.37 -2.02
C ARG A 64 -15.47 -4.98 -3.41
N GLN A 65 -15.75 -4.20 -4.45
CA GLN A 65 -15.60 -4.65 -5.83
C GLN A 65 -14.16 -5.05 -6.15
N ALA A 66 -13.18 -4.27 -5.71
CA ALA A 66 -11.77 -4.62 -5.93
C ALA A 66 -11.37 -5.91 -5.21
N MET A 67 -11.78 -6.11 -3.96
CA MET A 67 -11.50 -7.34 -3.20
C MET A 67 -12.18 -8.56 -3.82
N SER A 68 -13.45 -8.44 -4.24
CA SER A 68 -14.16 -9.51 -4.95
C SER A 68 -13.47 -9.86 -6.27
N LYS A 69 -13.03 -8.87 -7.04
CA LYS A 69 -12.28 -9.11 -8.28
C LYS A 69 -10.95 -9.82 -8.03
N LEU A 70 -10.18 -9.42 -7.02
CA LEU A 70 -8.93 -10.11 -6.67
C LEU A 70 -9.20 -11.57 -6.26
N ASN A 71 -10.21 -11.77 -5.42
CA ASN A 71 -10.63 -13.09 -4.95
C ASN A 71 -11.02 -14.01 -6.12
N ASN A 72 -11.79 -13.52 -7.07
CA ASN A 72 -12.26 -14.32 -8.22
C ASN A 72 -11.14 -14.66 -9.20
N GLN A 73 -10.13 -13.80 -9.29
CA GLN A 73 -9.01 -13.99 -10.19
C GLN A 73 -7.95 -14.94 -9.64
N ALA A 74 -7.82 -15.07 -8.32
CA ALA A 74 -6.95 -16.06 -7.70
C ALA A 74 -7.62 -17.44 -7.61
N ARG A 75 -6.82 -18.50 -7.79
CA ARG A 75 -7.25 -19.88 -7.51
C ARG A 75 -6.91 -20.29 -6.08
N LEU A 76 -5.79 -19.81 -5.56
CA LEU A 76 -5.24 -20.25 -4.28
C LEU A 76 -5.33 -19.13 -3.26
N ARG A 77 -4.66 -18.00 -3.48
CA ARG A 77 -4.48 -16.98 -2.45
C ARG A 77 -4.37 -15.57 -3.02
N VAL A 78 -4.84 -14.61 -2.24
CA VAL A 78 -4.67 -13.17 -2.52
C VAL A 78 -3.77 -12.54 -1.46
N TYR A 79 -2.89 -11.65 -1.88
CA TYR A 79 -2.08 -10.79 -1.02
C TYR A 79 -2.31 -9.33 -1.40
N THR A 80 -2.54 -8.46 -0.44
CA THR A 80 -2.71 -7.03 -0.65
C THR A 80 -1.99 -6.22 0.42
N THR A 81 -1.48 -5.03 0.06
CA THR A 81 -0.85 -4.12 1.02
C THR A 81 -1.66 -2.85 1.20
N HIS A 82 -1.83 -2.45 2.46
CA HIS A 82 -2.58 -1.26 2.86
C HIS A 82 -1.76 -0.43 3.84
N LEU A 83 -2.03 0.88 3.91
CA LEU A 83 -1.35 1.75 4.86
C LEU A 83 -1.76 1.42 6.29
N VAL A 84 -0.78 1.37 7.19
CA VAL A 84 -1.05 1.36 8.63
C VAL A 84 -1.46 2.76 9.10
N SER A 85 -0.79 3.78 8.58
CA SER A 85 -1.08 5.19 8.84
C SER A 85 -2.24 5.70 7.97
N THR A 86 -2.93 6.73 8.45
CA THR A 86 -4.02 7.41 7.71
C THR A 86 -3.49 8.41 6.69
N SER A 87 -2.19 8.69 6.63
CA SER A 87 -1.65 9.62 5.64
C SER A 87 -0.23 9.26 5.22
N PHE A 88 0.11 9.63 3.98
CA PHE A 88 1.49 9.56 3.49
C PHE A 88 2.36 10.69 4.07
N VAL A 89 1.73 11.80 4.46
CA VAL A 89 2.37 13.01 4.98
C VAL A 89 1.65 13.40 6.25
N SER A 90 2.39 13.56 7.34
CA SER A 90 1.79 13.79 8.64
C SER A 90 0.84 15.01 8.61
N PRO A 91 -0.29 14.96 9.35
CA PRO A 91 -1.19 16.11 9.46
C PRO A 91 -0.50 17.41 9.88
N ALA A 92 0.57 17.33 10.68
CA ALA A 92 1.35 18.49 11.08
C ALA A 92 2.05 19.17 9.89
N ILE A 93 2.67 18.40 8.99
CA ILE A 93 3.32 18.92 7.78
C ILE A 93 2.26 19.51 6.83
N GLN A 94 1.11 18.85 6.66
CA GLN A 94 0.01 19.36 5.83
C GLN A 94 -0.47 20.74 6.34
N ARG A 95 -0.70 20.87 7.65
CA ARG A 95 -1.08 22.15 8.27
C ARG A 95 0.01 23.21 8.16
N ALA A 96 1.28 22.82 8.34
CA ALA A 96 2.41 23.73 8.21
C ALA A 96 2.54 24.29 6.78
N ALA A 97 2.27 23.47 5.77
CA ALA A 97 2.18 23.92 4.38
C ALA A 97 0.97 24.83 4.12
N GLY A 98 -0.02 24.86 5.02
CA GLY A 98 -1.30 25.55 4.80
C GLY A 98 -2.24 24.78 3.87
N ARG A 99 -2.04 23.47 3.72
CA ARG A 99 -2.94 22.59 2.96
C ARG A 99 -4.03 22.01 3.86
N GLU A 100 -5.15 21.66 3.24
CA GLU A 100 -6.18 20.86 3.88
C GLU A 100 -5.57 19.53 4.37
N VAL A 101 -5.93 19.13 5.59
CA VAL A 101 -5.49 17.85 6.16
C VAL A 101 -6.35 16.75 5.59
N ILE A 102 -5.77 15.95 4.70
CA ILE A 102 -6.43 14.78 4.13
C ILE A 102 -5.92 13.54 4.84
N GLU A 103 -6.86 12.79 5.42
CA GLU A 103 -6.64 11.48 6.01
C GLU A 103 -7.41 10.41 5.22
N LEU A 104 -6.70 9.36 4.84
CA LEU A 104 -7.19 8.20 4.15
C LEU A 104 -7.53 7.09 5.15
N PRO A 105 -8.49 6.21 4.80
CA PRO A 105 -8.74 5.00 5.58
C PRO A 105 -7.48 4.14 5.67
N ASN A 106 -7.17 3.66 6.88
CA ASN A 106 -6.08 2.72 7.09
C ASN A 106 -6.52 1.26 6.77
N TYR A 107 -5.61 0.31 6.95
CA TYR A 107 -5.82 -1.11 6.68
C TYR A 107 -7.03 -1.75 7.37
N ILE A 108 -7.51 -1.20 8.50
CA ILE A 108 -8.70 -1.70 9.20
C ILE A 108 -9.93 -1.60 8.32
N PHE A 109 -10.03 -0.57 7.47
CA PHE A 109 -11.11 -0.43 6.52
C PHE A 109 -11.15 -1.61 5.53
N ALA A 110 -10.00 -1.99 4.97
CA ALA A 110 -9.91 -3.13 4.07
C ALA A 110 -10.25 -4.46 4.77
N LEU A 111 -9.81 -4.64 6.02
CA LEU A 111 -10.17 -5.82 6.81
C LEU A 111 -11.66 -5.89 7.10
N ASN A 112 -12.29 -4.78 7.44
CA ASN A 112 -13.73 -4.73 7.67
C ASN A 112 -14.52 -5.09 6.41
N VAL A 113 -14.09 -4.59 5.24
CA VAL A 113 -14.71 -4.98 3.97
C VAL A 113 -14.60 -6.48 3.74
N LEU A 114 -13.42 -7.08 3.96
CA LEU A 114 -13.22 -8.54 3.82
C LEU A 114 -14.08 -9.33 4.82
N TYR A 115 -14.13 -8.88 6.08
CA TYR A 115 -14.98 -9.50 7.11
C TYR A 115 -16.46 -9.47 6.72
N GLN A 116 -16.94 -8.34 6.20
CA GLN A 116 -18.32 -8.23 5.72
C GLN A 116 -18.60 -9.10 4.48
N MET A 117 -17.57 -9.47 3.71
CA MET A 117 -17.66 -10.43 2.61
C MET A 117 -17.62 -11.89 3.09
N GLY A 118 -17.48 -12.14 4.40
CA GLY A 118 -17.28 -13.49 4.96
C GLY A 118 -15.85 -14.00 4.83
N ILE A 119 -14.89 -13.15 4.49
CA ILE A 119 -13.47 -13.50 4.36
C ILE A 119 -12.73 -13.13 5.64
N TYR A 120 -12.24 -14.16 6.35
CA TYR A 120 -11.43 -14.00 7.56
C TYR A 120 -9.95 -13.91 7.18
N ALA A 121 -9.52 -12.73 6.76
CA ALA A 121 -8.15 -12.51 6.30
C ALA A 121 -7.13 -12.47 7.44
N HIS A 122 -5.90 -12.83 7.10
CA HIS A 122 -4.73 -12.68 7.97
C HIS A 122 -4.09 -11.31 7.78
N VAL A 123 -3.46 -10.80 8.84
CA VAL A 123 -2.74 -9.53 8.84
C VAL A 123 -1.32 -9.77 9.33
N ASP A 124 -0.36 -9.26 8.58
CA ASP A 124 1.03 -9.14 8.98
C ASP A 124 1.51 -7.71 8.71
N PHE A 125 2.66 -7.31 9.25
CA PHE A 125 3.17 -5.95 9.13
C PHE A 125 4.55 -5.93 8.50
N ILE A 126 4.66 -5.22 7.38
CA ILE A 126 5.93 -4.90 6.75
C ILE A 126 6.41 -3.57 7.34
N ARG A 127 7.31 -3.69 8.32
CA ARG A 127 8.00 -2.55 8.95
C ARG A 127 9.33 -2.34 8.26
N GLY A 128 9.64 -1.10 7.90
CA GLY A 128 10.91 -0.75 7.26
C GLY A 128 11.54 0.47 7.91
N GLN A 129 12.83 0.42 8.22
CA GLN A 129 13.60 1.65 8.44
C GLN A 129 13.75 2.43 7.12
N ASN A 130 13.81 1.73 5.98
CA ASN A 130 14.04 2.31 4.64
C ASN A 130 13.01 3.33 4.15
N CYS A 131 11.83 3.42 4.79
CA CYS A 131 10.86 4.44 4.46
C CYS A 131 11.03 5.74 5.26
N GLN A 132 11.88 5.74 6.29
CA GLN A 132 12.32 6.96 6.95
C GLN A 132 13.33 7.66 6.05
N GLN A 133 12.81 8.49 5.14
CA GLN A 133 13.64 9.39 4.36
C GLN A 133 14.30 10.39 5.31
N ASP A 134 15.58 10.65 5.08
CA ASP A 134 16.35 11.57 5.88
C ASP A 134 15.80 13.00 5.74
N ASN A 135 15.41 13.61 6.85
CA ASN A 135 14.91 14.98 6.94
C ASN A 135 15.90 15.89 7.68
N SER A 136 17.19 15.52 7.76
CA SER A 136 18.23 16.25 8.51
C SER A 136 18.55 17.64 7.96
N THR A 137 18.29 17.89 6.68
CA THR A 137 18.45 19.20 6.05
C THR A 137 17.15 19.66 5.43
N TRP A 138 17.00 20.98 5.30
CA TRP A 138 15.82 21.58 4.68
C TRP A 138 15.59 21.03 3.27
N GLU A 139 16.63 20.93 2.44
CA GLU A 139 16.53 20.50 1.05
C GLU A 139 16.02 19.06 0.96
N ARG A 140 16.48 18.17 1.85
CA ARG A 140 16.00 16.78 1.91
C ARG A 140 14.56 16.72 2.38
N PHE A 141 14.21 17.49 3.42
CA PHE A 141 12.84 17.58 3.91
C PHE A 141 11.88 18.10 2.83
N GLU A 142 12.21 19.22 2.17
CA GLU A 142 11.45 19.79 1.07
C GLU A 142 11.26 18.78 -0.08
N GLN A 143 12.31 18.06 -0.46
CA GLN A 143 12.23 17.02 -1.48
C GLN A 143 11.28 15.90 -1.06
N ASN A 144 11.37 15.41 0.17
CA ASN A 144 10.51 14.33 0.68
C ASN A 144 9.04 14.76 0.78
N VAL A 145 8.79 16.00 1.21
CA VAL A 145 7.45 16.59 1.27
C VAL A 145 6.90 16.77 -0.14
N SER A 146 7.66 17.33 -1.08
CA SER A 146 7.21 17.54 -2.46
C SER A 146 6.94 16.23 -3.21
N TRP A 147 7.69 15.17 -2.92
CA TRP A 147 7.42 13.84 -3.46
C TRP A 147 6.04 13.31 -3.06
N SER A 148 5.58 13.68 -1.87
CA SER A 148 4.37 13.11 -1.25
C SER A 148 3.15 14.02 -1.33
N LEU A 149 3.33 15.34 -1.19
CA LEU A 149 2.28 16.36 -1.36
C LEU A 149 2.16 16.87 -2.80
N GLY A 150 3.13 16.57 -3.67
CA GLY A 150 3.24 17.22 -4.98
C GLY A 150 4.00 18.55 -4.90
N ALA A 151 4.06 19.25 -6.04
CA ALA A 151 4.79 20.52 -6.14
C ALA A 151 4.32 21.54 -5.10
N LEU A 152 5.29 22.20 -4.46
CA LEU A 152 5.06 23.25 -3.46
C LEU A 152 5.23 24.61 -4.12
N ASN A 153 4.29 25.53 -3.89
CA ASN A 153 4.44 26.92 -4.33
C ASN A 153 5.31 27.73 -3.34
N ASP A 154 5.68 28.95 -3.71
CA ASP A 154 6.59 29.80 -2.92
C ASP A 154 6.07 30.07 -1.50
N ASP A 155 4.77 30.33 -1.36
CA ASP A 155 4.16 30.60 -0.05
C ASP A 155 4.13 29.34 0.83
N GLU A 156 3.85 28.17 0.24
CA GLU A 156 3.89 26.88 0.92
C GLU A 156 5.31 26.56 1.40
N ARG A 157 6.31 26.80 0.55
CA ARG A 157 7.73 26.60 0.88
C ARG A 157 8.17 27.50 2.02
N GLU A 158 7.82 28.79 1.99
CA GLU A 158 8.18 29.73 3.05
C GLU A 158 7.53 29.34 4.39
N ARG A 159 6.25 28.96 4.39
CA ARG A 159 5.58 28.49 5.62
C ARG A 159 6.22 27.22 6.17
N LEU A 160 6.48 26.23 5.30
CA LEU A 160 7.16 25.00 5.69
C LEU A 160 8.57 25.24 6.21
N TYR A 161 9.31 26.17 5.61
CA TYR A 161 10.66 26.52 6.03
C TYR A 161 10.65 27.09 7.45
N ARG A 162 9.81 28.09 7.72
CA ARG A 162 9.66 28.68 9.06
C ARG A 162 9.23 27.65 10.10
N TRP A 163 8.33 26.74 9.72
CA TRP A 163 7.89 25.67 10.60
C TRP A 163 9.02 24.68 10.89
N TYR A 164 9.74 24.22 9.85
CA TYR A 164 10.85 23.26 9.94
C TYR A 164 11.97 23.74 10.86
N GLN A 165 12.32 25.03 10.81
CA GLN A 165 13.34 25.63 11.69
C GLN A 165 12.99 25.53 13.19
N GLN A 166 11.72 25.33 13.54
CA GLN A 166 11.26 25.18 14.92
C GLN A 166 11.14 23.72 15.35
N GLN A 167 11.38 22.77 14.44
CA GLN A 167 11.29 21.34 14.73
C GLN A 167 12.66 20.72 14.95
N ASP A 168 12.73 19.66 15.73
CA ASP A 168 13.87 18.76 15.69
C ASP A 168 13.80 17.93 14.41
N ALA A 169 14.72 18.19 13.47
CA ALA A 169 14.84 17.48 12.21
C ALA A 169 14.93 15.95 12.37
N ARG A 170 15.49 15.45 13.48
CA ARG A 170 15.55 14.01 13.77
C ARG A 170 14.22 13.45 14.26
N ALA A 171 13.40 14.28 14.90
CA ALA A 171 12.06 13.93 15.35
C ALA A 171 11.02 14.04 14.23
N LEU A 172 11.34 14.74 13.13
CA LEU A 172 10.59 14.70 11.88
C LEU A 172 10.77 13.35 11.18
N ALA A 173 10.32 12.28 11.82
CA ALA A 173 10.12 11.02 11.14
C ALA A 173 9.02 11.24 10.09
N PRO A 174 9.21 10.85 8.82
CA PRO A 174 8.08 10.78 7.91
C PRO A 174 7.05 9.83 8.52
N ALA A 175 5.75 10.09 8.26
CA ALA A 175 4.67 9.19 8.70
C ALA A 175 5.10 7.75 8.38
N SER A 176 5.13 6.87 9.39
CA SER A 176 5.71 5.54 9.18
C SER A 176 5.04 4.93 7.96
N ARG A 177 5.83 4.56 6.95
CA ARG A 177 5.29 3.83 5.79
C ARG A 177 5.24 2.35 6.15
N ASP A 178 4.77 2.03 7.35
CA ASP A 178 4.46 0.68 7.74
C ASP A 178 3.28 0.22 6.88
N TRP A 179 3.41 -0.97 6.32
CA TRP A 179 2.37 -1.56 5.48
C TRP A 179 1.76 -2.74 6.21
N ALA A 180 0.44 -2.80 6.25
CA ALA A 180 -0.27 -4.02 6.59
C ALA A 180 -0.30 -4.90 5.34
N LEU A 181 0.29 -6.09 5.43
CA LEU A 181 0.11 -7.16 4.46
C LEU A 181 -1.13 -7.95 4.89
N ILE A 182 -2.19 -7.85 4.11
CA ILE A 182 -3.42 -8.60 4.29
C ILE A 182 -3.46 -9.73 3.27
N TRP A 183 -3.82 -10.93 3.68
CA TRP A 183 -3.93 -12.07 2.77
C TRP A 183 -4.99 -13.08 3.19
N TRP A 184 -5.53 -13.81 2.22
CA TRP A 184 -6.55 -14.83 2.44
C TRP A 184 -6.54 -15.89 1.33
N ASP A 185 -6.98 -17.09 1.67
CA ASP A 185 -7.25 -18.14 0.68
C ASP A 185 -8.50 -17.81 -0.12
N SER A 186 -8.44 -18.01 -1.44
CA SER A 186 -9.51 -17.62 -2.35
C SER A 186 -10.81 -18.34 -1.99
N VAL A 187 -11.86 -17.58 -1.75
CA VAL A 187 -13.17 -18.10 -1.35
C VAL A 187 -14.05 -18.22 -2.61
N PRO A 188 -14.78 -19.34 -2.81
CA PRO A 188 -15.72 -19.44 -3.93
C PRO A 188 -16.76 -18.30 -3.90
N GLN A 189 -17.19 -17.84 -5.08
CA GLN A 189 -18.09 -16.67 -5.19
C GLN A 189 -19.41 -16.89 -4.44
N GLU A 190 -19.91 -18.12 -4.44
CA GLU A 190 -21.11 -18.58 -3.75
C GLU A 190 -21.00 -18.58 -2.22
N ALA A 191 -19.79 -18.53 -1.67
CA ALA A 191 -19.53 -18.48 -0.24
C ALA A 191 -19.30 -17.06 0.29
N LEU A 192 -19.26 -16.05 -0.60
CA LEU A 192 -19.17 -14.65 -0.21
C LEU A 192 -20.52 -14.12 0.29
N ARG A 193 -20.48 -13.23 1.29
CA ARG A 193 -21.64 -12.48 1.82
C ARG A 193 -21.80 -11.12 1.12
#